data_AF-A0A7J5Y0K2-F1
#
_entry.id   AF-A0A7J5Y0K2-F1
#
_cell.length_a   1.000
_cell.length_b   1.000
_cell.length_c   1.000
_cell.angle_alpha   90.00
_cell.angle_beta   90.00
_cell.angle_gamma   90.00
#
_symmetry.space_group_name_H-M   'P 1'
#
loop_
_entity.id
_entity.type
_entity.pdbx_description
1 polymer ?
#
loop_
_entity_poly.entity_id
_entity_poly.type
_entity_poly.pdbx_seq_one_letter_code
_entity_poly.pdbx_strand_id
1 'polypeptide(L)'
;MKAAYHRFSNIPDHSLVCGHNHVYFIEGDGIYRVDQRQKPEQVLNLGQVSRQEEKTGLINEERIQWIVQRIRLSPQEKHLAATLKTTDTEEPRCVVVRLRKRNSPPPDPQHIVLTLDKVFSFGTF
;
A
#
# COMPACT_ATOMS: atom_id res chain seq x y z
N MET A 1 -16.98 14.66 -7.27
CA MET A 1 -15.67 14.29 -7.86
C MET A 1 -14.68 15.46 -7.93
N LYS A 2 -15.08 16.73 -8.16
CA LYS A 2 -14.14 17.87 -8.26
C LYS A 2 -13.40 18.28 -6.99
N ALA A 3 -13.99 18.15 -5.80
CA ALA A 3 -13.39 18.67 -4.56
C ALA A 3 -12.16 17.88 -4.08
N ALA A 4 -12.11 16.57 -4.30
CA ALA A 4 -10.96 15.74 -3.92
C ALA A 4 -9.74 16.01 -4.82
N TYR A 5 -9.96 16.29 -6.11
CA TYR A 5 -8.89 16.51 -7.10
C TYR A 5 -8.03 17.73 -6.77
N HIS A 6 -8.63 18.83 -6.30
CA HIS A 6 -7.87 20.03 -5.89
C HIS A 6 -6.90 19.77 -4.72
N ARG A 7 -7.20 18.81 -3.84
CA ARG A 7 -6.35 18.48 -2.69
C ARG A 7 -5.11 17.66 -3.10
N PHE A 8 -5.16 17.00 -4.26
CA PHE A 8 -4.11 16.13 -4.75
C PHE A 8 -3.50 16.62 -6.07
N SER A 9 -3.67 17.90 -6.42
CA SER A 9 -3.17 18.48 -7.68
C SER A 9 -1.65 18.40 -7.84
N ASN A 10 -0.93 18.26 -6.73
CA ASN A 10 0.52 18.16 -6.69
C ASN A 10 1.01 16.70 -6.65
N ILE A 11 0.10 15.73 -6.52
CA ILE A 11 0.42 14.30 -6.53
C ILE A 11 0.34 13.83 -7.99
N PRO A 12 1.35 13.13 -8.51
CA PRO A 12 1.28 12.57 -9.86
C PRO A 12 0.06 11.67 -10.04
N ASP A 13 -0.64 11.79 -11.17
CA ASP A 13 -1.89 11.07 -11.43
C ASP A 13 -1.74 9.54 -11.30
N HIS A 14 -0.55 9.00 -11.58
CA HIS A 14 -0.25 7.57 -11.47
C HIS A 14 -0.11 7.06 -10.02
N SER A 15 -0.05 7.98 -9.05
CA SER A 15 0.05 7.67 -7.62
C SER A 15 -1.30 7.74 -6.91
N LEU A 16 -2.39 8.01 -7.64
CA LEU A 16 -3.75 8.10 -7.11
C LEU A 16 -4.60 6.92 -7.60
N VAL A 17 -5.30 6.28 -6.67
CA VAL A 17 -6.27 5.22 -6.99
C VAL A 17 -7.60 5.56 -6.33
N CYS A 18 -8.63 5.78 -7.16
CA CYS A 18 -9.98 6.01 -6.68
C CYS A 18 -10.65 4.68 -6.35
N GLY A 19 -10.96 4.48 -5.07
CA GLY A 19 -11.84 3.42 -4.64
C GLY A 19 -13.33 3.82 -4.70
N HIS A 20 -14.17 2.93 -4.21
CA HIS A 20 -15.60 3.14 -3.99
C HIS A 20 -15.93 4.26 -2.98
N ASN A 21 -15.23 4.30 -1.84
CA ASN A 21 -15.44 5.23 -0.72
C ASN A 21 -14.24 6.15 -0.48
N HIS A 22 -13.01 5.68 -0.74
CA HIS A 22 -11.79 6.39 -0.40
C HIS A 22 -10.94 6.66 -1.64
N VAL A 23 -10.13 7.72 -1.57
CA VAL A 23 -9.00 7.91 -2.48
C VAL A 23 -7.77 7.32 -1.80
N TYR A 24 -7.01 6.52 -2.54
CA TYR A 24 -5.76 5.92 -2.11
C TYR A 24 -4.61 6.63 -2.81
N PHE A 25 -3.53 6.87 -2.10
CA PHE A 25 -2.37 7.52 -2.67
C PHE A 25 -1.06 7.04 -2.05
N ILE A 26 0.01 7.15 -2.82
CA ILE A 26 1.37 6.82 -2.38
C ILE A 26 2.03 8.12 -1.92
N GLU A 27 2.56 8.13 -0.70
CA GLU A 27 3.33 9.27 -0.17
C GLU A 27 4.47 8.74 0.69
N GLY A 28 5.69 9.19 0.41
CA GLY A 28 6.89 8.84 1.18
C GLY A 28 7.07 7.32 1.36
N ASP A 29 6.79 6.85 2.57
CA ASP A 29 7.06 5.50 3.06
C ASP A 29 5.86 4.53 2.98
N GLY A 30 4.76 4.91 2.33
CA GLY A 30 3.55 4.10 2.44
C GLY A 30 2.43 4.41 1.46
N ILE A 31 1.38 3.61 1.61
CA ILE A 31 0.09 3.83 0.96
C ILE A 31 -0.85 4.38 2.01
N TYR A 32 -1.52 5.46 1.65
CA TYR A 32 -2.47 6.16 2.48
C TYR A 32 -3.85 6.11 1.82
N ARG A 33 -4.90 6.21 2.64
CA ARG A 33 -6.26 6.42 2.17
C ARG A 33 -6.87 7.65 2.83
N VAL A 34 -7.82 8.26 2.13
CA VAL A 34 -8.53 9.45 2.62
C VAL A 34 -9.99 9.42 2.16
N ASP A 35 -10.88 9.71 3.10
CA ASP A 35 -12.27 10.06 2.85
C ASP A 35 -12.37 11.58 2.72
N GLN A 36 -13.28 12.09 1.87
CA GLN A 36 -13.38 13.49 1.41
C GLN A 36 -13.48 14.54 2.54
N ARG A 37 -13.66 14.11 3.80
CA ARG A 37 -13.85 14.98 4.97
C ARG A 37 -12.83 14.80 6.08
N GLN A 38 -11.81 13.94 5.92
CA GLN A 38 -10.99 13.50 7.04
C GLN A 38 -9.48 13.56 6.76
N LYS A 39 -8.67 13.38 7.82
CA LYS A 39 -7.21 13.24 7.73
C LYS A 39 -6.84 11.91 7.07
N PRO A 40 -5.77 11.86 6.26
CA PRO A 40 -5.26 10.62 5.70
C PRO A 40 -4.91 9.58 6.78
N GLU A 41 -5.10 8.31 6.43
CA GLU A 41 -4.78 7.15 7.25
C GLU A 41 -3.79 6.26 6.48
N GLN A 42 -2.67 5.88 7.11
CA GLN A 42 -1.71 4.95 6.52
C GLN A 42 -2.29 3.54 6.55
N VAL A 43 -2.41 2.89 5.39
CA VAL A 43 -2.95 1.53 5.23
C VAL A 43 -1.87 0.50 4.93
N LEU A 44 -0.70 0.93 4.47
CA LEU A 44 0.50 0.11 4.32
C LEU A 44 1.74 0.96 4.63
N ASN A 45 2.58 0.49 5.53
CA ASN A 45 3.89 1.09 5.82
C ASN A 45 5.00 0.19 5.23
N LEU A 46 5.76 0.72 4.27
CA LEU A 46 6.80 -0.01 3.54
C LEU A 46 8.00 -0.33 4.43
N GLY A 47 8.29 0.50 5.45
CA GLY A 47 9.37 0.28 6.40
C GLY A 47 9.15 -0.92 7.33
N GLN A 48 7.93 -1.43 7.45
CA GLN A 48 7.66 -2.68 8.17
C GLN A 48 7.71 -3.91 7.23
N VAL A 49 7.46 -3.72 5.92
CA VAL A 49 7.64 -4.79 4.93
C VAL A 49 9.11 -5.20 4.83
N SER A 50 10.05 -4.24 4.95
CA SER A 50 11.48 -4.54 5.01
C SER A 50 11.88 -5.28 6.29
N ARG A 51 11.33 -4.92 7.46
CA ARG A 51 11.63 -5.59 8.75
C ARG A 51 11.17 -7.05 8.82
N GLN A 52 10.15 -7.44 8.04
CA GLN A 52 9.72 -8.84 7.99
C GLN A 52 10.80 -9.75 7.36
N GLU A 53 11.64 -9.19 6.50
CA GLU A 53 12.74 -9.88 5.82
C GLU A 53 13.91 -10.18 6.77
N GLU A 54 14.22 -9.24 7.68
CA GLU A 54 15.31 -9.34 8.67
C GLU A 54 15.19 -10.56 9.61
N LYS A 55 13.98 -11.11 9.81
CA LYS A 55 13.77 -12.31 10.63
C LYS A 55 14.28 -13.61 10.00
N THR A 56 14.68 -13.60 8.73
CA THR A 56 15.09 -14.81 7.99
C THR A 56 16.61 -15.00 7.92
N GLY A 57 17.39 -14.10 8.55
CA GLY A 57 18.83 -14.27 8.77
C GLY A 57 19.71 -13.85 7.59
N LEU A 58 20.71 -13.01 7.90
CA LEU A 58 21.75 -12.46 7.01
C LEU A 58 21.14 -11.44 6.02
N ILE A 59 21.44 -10.14 6.05
CA ILE A 59 22.72 -9.46 5.74
C ILE A 59 22.61 -8.00 6.23
N ASN A 60 23.76 -7.36 6.46
CA ASN A 60 24.00 -5.96 6.85
C ASN A 60 23.04 -4.89 6.29
N GLU A 61 22.58 -4.03 7.21
CA GLU A 61 22.30 -2.58 7.19
C GLU A 61 22.23 -1.77 5.87
N GLU A 62 21.61 -2.27 4.82
CA GLU A 62 20.97 -1.41 3.83
C GLU A 62 19.46 -1.61 3.93
N ARG A 63 18.76 -0.59 4.44
CA ARG A 63 17.29 -0.61 4.53
C ARG A 63 16.74 -0.79 3.12
N ILE A 64 16.27 -2.01 2.82
CA ILE A 64 15.66 -2.34 1.54
C ILE A 64 14.56 -1.32 1.24
N GLN A 65 14.78 -0.49 0.22
CA GLN A 65 13.86 0.57 -0.15
C GLN A 65 12.81 0.01 -1.12
N TRP A 66 11.65 -0.32 -0.56
CA TRP A 66 10.50 -0.76 -1.36
C TRP A 66 9.83 0.42 -2.07
N ILE A 67 9.45 0.20 -3.33
CA ILE A 67 8.72 1.13 -4.18
C ILE A 67 7.41 0.47 -4.60
N VAL A 68 6.29 1.16 -4.42
CA VAL A 68 4.97 0.69 -4.88
C VAL A 68 4.89 0.81 -6.40
N GLN A 69 4.72 -0.30 -7.10
CA GLN A 69 4.53 -0.33 -8.56
C GLN A 69 3.07 -0.28 -8.95
N ARG A 70 2.21 -0.93 -8.17
CA ARG A 70 0.80 -1.10 -8.50
C ARG A 70 -0.03 -1.25 -7.24
N ILE A 71 -1.22 -0.66 -7.27
CA ILE A 71 -2.26 -0.84 -6.26
C ILE A 71 -3.48 -1.43 -6.96
N ARG A 72 -4.08 -2.47 -6.36
CA ARG A 72 -5.37 -3.03 -6.77
C ARG A 72 -6.30 -3.06 -5.57
N LEU A 73 -7.51 -2.58 -5.76
CA LEU A 73 -8.57 -2.63 -4.76
C LEU A 73 -9.52 -3.77 -5.09
N SER A 74 -9.94 -4.51 -4.07
CA SER A 74 -11.12 -5.37 -4.23
C SER A 74 -12.37 -4.51 -4.51
N PRO A 75 -13.39 -5.01 -5.22
CA PRO A 75 -14.55 -4.22 -5.64
C PRO A 75 -15.28 -3.45 -4.52
N GLN A 76 -15.28 -3.97 -3.29
CA GLN A 76 -15.93 -3.34 -2.12
C GLN A 76 -14.95 -2.71 -1.13
N GLU A 77 -13.69 -2.50 -1.53
CA GLU A 77 -12.63 -2.00 -0.65
C GLU A 77 -12.48 -2.80 0.66
N LYS A 78 -12.59 -4.13 0.59
CA LYS A 78 -12.30 -5.03 1.72
C LYS A 78 -10.81 -5.36 1.80
N HIS A 79 -10.14 -5.37 0.64
CA HIS A 79 -8.72 -5.67 0.52
C HIS A 79 -8.05 -4.70 -0.45
N LEU A 80 -6.79 -4.41 -0.18
CA LEU A 80 -5.87 -3.73 -1.08
C LEU A 80 -4.68 -4.67 -1.32
N ALA A 81 -4.36 -4.89 -2.59
CA ALA A 81 -3.15 -5.58 -3.00
C ALA A 81 -2.16 -4.56 -3.55
N ALA A 82 -0.95 -4.55 -3.02
CA ALA A 82 0.15 -3.68 -3.44
C ALA A 82 1.27 -4.54 -4.00
N THR A 83 1.67 -4.27 -5.25
CA THR A 83 2.89 -4.83 -5.84
C THR A 83 4.03 -3.87 -5.54
N LEU A 84 5.07 -4.39 -4.91
CA LEU A 84 6.25 -3.68 -4.45
C LEU A 84 7.47 -4.23 -5.20
N LYS A 85 8.41 -3.36 -5.52
CA LYS A 85 9.74 -3.74 -6.00
C LYS A 85 10.81 -3.05 -5.15
N THR A 86 12.01 -3.58 -5.14
CA THR A 86 13.19 -2.85 -4.67
C THR A 86 13.85 -2.16 -5.88
N THR A 87 14.85 -1.31 -5.63
CA THR A 87 15.70 -0.76 -6.70
C THR A 87 16.64 -1.81 -7.29
N ASP A 88 16.96 -2.83 -6.51
CA ASP A 88 18.10 -3.71 -6.78
C ASP A 88 17.68 -5.11 -7.27
N THR A 89 16.39 -5.46 -7.13
CA THR A 89 15.86 -6.78 -7.53
C THR A 89 14.68 -6.66 -8.48
N GLU A 90 14.71 -7.44 -9.57
CA GLU A 90 13.57 -7.56 -10.49
C GLU A 90 12.41 -8.39 -9.93
N GLU A 91 12.61 -9.14 -8.83
CA GLU A 91 11.56 -9.97 -8.21
C GLU A 91 10.58 -9.10 -7.42
N PRO A 92 9.33 -8.91 -7.89
CA PRO A 92 8.37 -8.08 -7.15
C PRO A 92 7.72 -8.90 -6.03
N ARG A 93 7.39 -8.21 -4.95
CA ARG A 93 6.62 -8.72 -3.81
C ARG A 93 5.20 -8.19 -3.89
N CYS A 94 4.21 -9.01 -3.59
CA CYS A 94 2.84 -8.58 -3.44
C CYS A 94 2.39 -8.68 -1.99
N VAL A 95 1.81 -7.60 -1.48
CA VAL A 95 1.30 -7.53 -0.12
C VAL A 95 -0.20 -7.27 -0.19
N VAL A 96 -0.99 -8.11 0.45
CA VAL A 96 -2.43 -7.94 0.57
C VAL A 96 -2.76 -7.47 1.98
N VAL A 97 -3.34 -6.29 2.08
CA VAL A 97 -3.82 -5.72 3.34
C VAL A 97 -5.34 -5.78 3.43
N ARG A 98 -5.86 -6.11 4.61
CA ARG A 98 -7.29 -6.01 4.90
C ARG A 98 -7.65 -4.57 5.23
N LEU A 99 -8.55 -4.00 4.43
CA LEU A 99 -9.10 -2.67 4.64
C LEU A 99 -10.32 -2.79 5.59
N ARG A 100 -10.20 -2.25 6.82
CA ARG A 100 -11.33 -2.19 7.76
C ARG A 100 -12.09 -0.88 7.64
N LYS A 101 -13.36 -0.89 8.05
CA LYS A 101 -14.15 0.34 8.28
C LYS A 101 -13.61 1.01 9.54
N ARG A 102 -13.43 2.34 9.51
CA ARG A 102 -12.83 3.15 10.58
C ARG A 102 -13.56 3.07 11.94
N ASN A 103 -14.77 2.53 12.00
CA ASN A 103 -15.57 2.40 13.24
C ASN A 103 -15.08 1.30 14.20
N SER A 104 -14.07 0.51 13.83
CA SER A 104 -13.40 -0.38 14.77
C SER A 104 -12.31 0.37 15.53
N PRO A 105 -12.06 0.08 16.83
CA PRO A 105 -10.93 0.67 17.54
C PRO A 105 -9.63 0.41 16.76
N PRO A 106 -8.63 1.29 16.87
CA PRO A 106 -7.36 1.10 16.20
C PRO A 106 -6.47 0.17 17.06
N PRO A 107 -6.23 -1.07 16.62
CA PRO A 107 -4.97 -1.70 17.01
C PRO A 107 -4.21 -2.19 15.78
N ASP A 108 -2.94 -1.82 15.76
CA ASP A 108 -1.87 -2.25 14.86
C ASP A 108 -2.01 -1.79 13.40
N PRO A 109 -1.07 -0.96 12.88
CA PRO A 109 -1.20 -0.34 11.55
C PRO A 109 -1.14 -1.31 10.36
N GLN A 110 -0.98 -2.61 10.58
CA GLN A 110 -0.73 -3.56 9.50
C GLN A 110 -1.60 -4.81 9.59
N HIS A 111 -2.70 -4.81 8.85
CA HIS A 111 -3.46 -6.03 8.58
C HIS A 111 -2.97 -6.69 7.30
N ILE A 112 -1.65 -6.89 7.16
CA ILE A 112 -1.11 -7.73 6.08
C ILE A 112 -1.66 -9.14 6.30
N VAL A 113 -2.53 -9.58 5.41
CA VAL A 113 -3.14 -10.92 5.46
C VAL A 113 -2.31 -11.91 4.68
N LEU A 114 -1.58 -11.43 3.67
CA LEU A 114 -0.79 -12.26 2.77
C LEU A 114 0.38 -11.47 2.20
N THR A 115 1.55 -12.09 2.20
CA THR A 115 2.74 -11.66 1.45
C THR A 115 3.06 -12.77 0.45
N LEU A 116 3.20 -12.41 -0.82
CA LEU A 116 3.62 -13.30 -1.89
C LEU A 116 4.92 -12.77 -2.47
N ASP A 117 5.97 -13.58 -2.43
CA ASP A 117 7.27 -13.27 -3.04
C ASP A 117 7.33 -13.75 -4.49
N LYS A 118 8.22 -13.13 -5.28
CA LYS A 118 8.52 -13.52 -6.67
C LYS A 118 7.28 -13.56 -7.57
N VAL A 119 6.43 -12.52 -7.50
CA VAL A 119 5.15 -12.54 -8.22
C VAL A 119 5.27 -11.99 -9.64
N PHE A 120 5.47 -12.88 -10.61
CA PHE A 120 5.65 -12.49 -12.01
C PHE A 120 4.36 -12.03 -12.72
N SER A 121 3.16 -12.38 -12.22
CA SER A 121 1.89 -11.85 -12.74
C SER A 121 0.70 -12.09 -11.78
N PHE A 122 -0.30 -11.22 -11.84
CA PHE A 122 -1.64 -11.46 -11.25
C PHE A 122 -2.72 -11.32 -12.33
N GLY A 123 -3.57 -12.34 -12.43
CA GLY A 123 -4.86 -12.24 -13.11
C GLY A 123 -5.80 -11.26 -12.42
N THR A 124 -6.74 -10.71 -13.17
CA THR A 124 -7.76 -9.77 -12.70
C THR A 124 -8.58 -10.38 -11.56
N PHE A 125 -8.77 -9.64 -10.45
CA PHE A 125 -9.70 -9.99 -9.38
C PHE A 125 -11.12 -9.53 -9.71
#